data_AF-K2DFB8-F1
#
_entry.id   AF-K2DFB8-F1
#
_cell.length_a   1.000
_cell.length_b   1.000
_cell.length_c   1.000
_cell.angle_alpha   90.00
_cell.angle_beta   90.00
_cell.angle_gamma   90.00
#
_symmetry.space_group_name_H-M   'P 1'
#
loop_
_entity.id
_entity.type
_entity.pdbx_description
1 polymer ?
#
loop_
_entity_poly.entity_id
_entity_poly.type
_entity_poly.pdbx_seq_one_letter_code
_entity_poly.pdbx_strand_id
1 'polypeptide(L)'
;MNVRSPYTFARSRTGEHRTRASRGFSLIEVLVAIVVLSFGLLGMVGMQAFALQSNREARLQGQAAVLARELAEMMRGNKVVGSDPSSTNNFYLGTFTVGNLSIGSNASYCSGANALTPCATPADVAKAEMTDWLNRVNTELPGARVSVCFDGAPYDSSGMPQWTCTA
;
A
#
# COMPACT_ATOMS: atom_id res chain seq x y z
N MET A 1 89.24 -3.16 49.51
CA MET A 1 89.54 -3.07 48.07
C MET A 1 88.37 -2.35 47.40
N ASN A 2 88.35 -1.03 47.17
CA ASN A 2 89.10 -0.23 46.20
C ASN A 2 89.19 -0.85 44.80
N VAL A 3 88.32 -0.44 43.88
CA VAL A 3 88.67 -0.14 42.48
C VAL A 3 87.82 1.03 41.99
N ARG A 4 88.48 1.99 41.35
CA ARG A 4 87.96 3.24 40.77
C ARG A 4 87.28 3.00 39.41
N SER A 5 86.32 3.87 39.07
CA SER A 5 85.95 4.50 37.77
C SER A 5 86.72 4.01 36.52
N PRO A 6 86.18 3.97 35.26
CA PRO A 6 85.61 5.21 34.67
C PRO A 6 84.75 5.21 33.36
N TYR A 7 84.32 6.44 33.02
CA TYR A 7 83.98 7.08 31.72
C TYR A 7 82.85 6.61 30.78
N THR A 8 82.13 7.62 30.27
CA THR A 8 81.61 7.79 28.88
C THR A 8 80.47 6.87 28.42
N PHE A 9 79.47 7.27 27.64
CA PHE A 9 79.27 8.40 26.72
C PHE A 9 77.76 8.60 26.58
N ALA A 10 77.29 9.84 26.68
CA ALA A 10 75.91 10.18 26.31
C ALA A 10 75.75 10.06 24.80
N ARG A 11 74.80 9.23 24.33
CA ARG A 11 74.34 9.28 22.94
C ARG A 11 72.86 9.60 22.91
N SER A 12 72.56 10.88 22.70
CA SER A 12 71.26 11.36 22.25
C SER A 12 70.86 10.59 21.00
N ARG A 13 69.81 9.76 21.12
CA ARG A 13 69.05 9.30 19.95
C ARG A 13 68.12 10.45 19.59
N THR A 14 68.58 11.35 18.74
CA THR A 14 67.68 12.18 17.93
C THR A 14 66.89 11.23 17.04
N GLY A 15 65.72 10.83 17.50
CA GLY A 15 64.74 10.16 16.67
C GLY A 15 64.41 11.08 15.50
N GLU A 16 64.63 10.60 14.29
CA GLU A 16 64.26 11.26 13.05
C GLU A 16 62.81 11.74 13.14
N HIS A 17 62.60 13.05 13.14
CA HIS A 17 61.31 13.61 12.79
C HIS A 17 61.06 13.27 11.32
N ARG A 18 60.43 12.13 11.07
CA ARG A 18 59.74 11.85 9.82
C ARG A 18 58.74 13.00 9.65
N THR A 19 59.12 14.02 8.88
CA THR A 19 58.17 15.00 8.37
C THR A 19 57.21 14.21 7.50
N ARG A 20 56.06 13.84 8.09
CA ARG A 20 54.92 13.39 7.31
C ARG A 20 54.67 14.52 6.32
N ALA A 21 54.91 14.26 5.05
CA ALA A 21 54.50 15.15 3.99
C ALA A 21 52.99 15.34 4.16
N SER A 22 52.59 16.52 4.62
CA SER A 22 51.20 16.95 4.65
C SER A 22 50.75 17.00 3.20
N ARG A 23 50.15 15.90 2.72
CA ARG A 23 49.42 15.87 1.47
C ARG A 23 48.18 16.73 1.71
N GLY A 24 48.30 18.02 1.45
CA GLY A 24 47.15 18.92 1.44
C GLY A 24 46.11 18.37 0.48
N PHE A 25 44.85 18.34 0.92
CA PHE A 25 43.71 18.03 0.07
C PHE A 25 43.82 18.86 -1.21
N SER A 26 43.85 18.20 -2.36
CA SER A 26 43.78 18.91 -3.63
C SER A 26 42.34 19.40 -3.81
N LEU A 27 42.18 20.63 -4.32
CA LEU A 27 40.87 21.20 -4.64
C LEU A 27 40.07 20.31 -5.61
N ILE A 28 40.78 19.50 -6.43
CA ILE A 28 40.17 18.50 -7.32
C ILE A 28 39.51 17.34 -6.57
N GLU A 29 40.02 16.95 -5.40
CA GLU A 29 39.53 15.81 -4.62
C GLU A 29 38.16 16.13 -4.03
N VAL A 30 37.99 17.35 -3.51
CA VAL A 30 36.70 17.86 -3.02
C VAL A 30 35.70 17.99 -4.17
N LEU A 31 36.15 18.47 -5.34
CA LEU A 31 35.28 18.63 -6.51
C LEU A 31 34.77 17.27 -7.03
N VAL A 32 35.64 16.25 -7.08
CA VAL A 32 35.24 14.88 -7.41
C VAL A 32 34.29 14.31 -6.36
N ALA A 33 34.55 14.54 -5.07
CA ALA A 33 33.65 14.09 -4.00
C ALA A 33 32.25 14.69 -4.12
N ILE A 34 32.13 15.99 -4.42
CA ILE A 34 30.85 16.66 -4.64
C ILE A 34 30.14 16.09 -5.87
N VAL A 35 30.86 15.83 -6.97
CA VAL A 35 30.29 15.23 -8.19
C VAL A 35 29.72 13.84 -7.89
N VAL A 36 30.50 12.97 -7.25
CA VAL A 36 30.06 11.61 -6.88
C VAL A 36 28.88 11.66 -5.92
N LEU A 37 28.93 12.52 -4.89
CA LEU A 37 27.84 12.73 -3.96
C LEU A 37 26.56 13.19 -4.67
N SER A 38 26.69 14.10 -5.64
CA SER A 38 25.55 14.63 -6.40
C SER A 38 24.85 13.51 -7.18
N PHE A 39 25.60 12.62 -7.84
CA PHE A 39 25.02 11.44 -8.49
C PHE A 39 24.36 10.48 -7.50
N GLY A 40 24.98 10.26 -6.33
CA GLY A 40 24.40 9.44 -5.26
C GLY A 40 23.06 9.97 -4.75
N LEU A 41 22.95 11.29 -4.56
CA LEU A 41 21.71 11.93 -4.12
C LEU A 41 20.61 11.85 -5.18
N LEU A 42 20.93 12.02 -6.47
CA LEU A 42 19.99 11.82 -7.56
C LEU A 42 19.42 10.38 -7.59
N GLY A 43 20.28 9.38 -7.36
CA GLY A 43 19.86 7.98 -7.22
C GLY A 43 18.92 7.76 -6.03
N MET A 44 19.21 8.38 -4.89
CA MET A 44 18.36 8.30 -3.69
C MET A 44 16.97 8.90 -3.91
N VAL A 45 16.88 10.06 -4.58
CA VAL A 45 15.58 10.70 -4.90
C VAL A 45 14.73 9.79 -5.78
N GLY A 46 15.33 9.12 -6.78
CA GLY A 46 14.63 8.13 -7.60
C GLY A 46 14.04 6.97 -6.78
N MET A 47 14.82 6.43 -5.84
CA MET A 47 14.33 5.39 -4.92
C MET A 47 13.21 5.88 -4.00
N GLN A 48 13.31 7.12 -3.49
CA GLN A 48 12.25 7.70 -2.66
C GLN A 48 10.95 7.88 -3.45
N ALA A 49 11.02 8.38 -4.69
CA ALA A 49 9.85 8.52 -5.55
C ALA A 49 9.18 7.17 -5.84
N PHE A 50 9.98 6.15 -6.16
CA PHE A 50 9.49 4.79 -6.35
C PHE A 50 8.83 4.23 -5.08
N ALA A 51 9.48 4.40 -3.92
CA ALA A 51 8.94 3.96 -2.64
C ALA A 51 7.60 4.62 -2.31
N LEU A 52 7.44 5.93 -2.59
CA LEU A 52 6.17 6.64 -2.41
C LEU A 52 5.07 6.08 -3.31
N GLN A 53 5.39 5.83 -4.59
CA GLN A 53 4.43 5.24 -5.52
C GLN A 53 4.00 3.83 -5.08
N SER A 54 4.96 2.98 -4.71
CA SER A 54 4.68 1.63 -4.21
C SER A 54 3.84 1.64 -2.93
N ASN A 55 4.14 2.54 -1.99
CA ASN A 55 3.33 2.70 -0.77
C ASN A 55 1.90 3.15 -1.07
N ARG A 56 1.72 4.05 -2.05
CA ARG A 56 0.39 4.50 -2.47
C ARG A 56 -0.44 3.34 -3.03
N GLU A 57 0.15 2.52 -3.90
CA GLU A 57 -0.51 1.35 -4.46
C GLU A 57 -0.88 0.33 -3.39
N ALA A 58 0.06 0.01 -2.49
CA ALA A 58 -0.18 -0.90 -1.37
C ALA A 58 -1.31 -0.40 -0.46
N ARG A 59 -1.37 0.91 -0.19
CA ARG A 59 -2.45 1.53 0.59
C ARG A 59 -3.81 1.39 -0.10
N LEU A 60 -3.88 1.65 -1.40
CA LEU A 60 -5.13 1.50 -2.18
C LEU A 60 -5.60 0.03 -2.21
N GLN A 61 -4.68 -0.92 -2.42
CA GLN A 61 -5.00 -2.35 -2.35
C GLN A 61 -5.47 -2.77 -0.96
N GLY A 62 -4.84 -2.26 0.09
CA GLY A 62 -5.25 -2.50 1.47
C GLY A 62 -6.66 -1.98 1.77
N GLN A 63 -6.97 -0.75 1.35
CA GLN A 63 -8.32 -0.17 1.46
C GLN A 63 -9.36 -0.98 0.68
N ALA A 64 -9.05 -1.37 -0.55
CA ALA A 64 -9.92 -2.23 -1.35
C ALA A 64 -10.21 -3.57 -0.67
N ALA A 65 -9.19 -4.20 -0.06
CA ALA A 65 -9.37 -5.45 0.68
C ALA A 65 -10.23 -5.28 1.94
N VAL A 66 -10.15 -4.15 2.63
CA VAL A 66 -11.02 -3.84 3.78
C VAL A 66 -12.47 -3.68 3.32
N LEU A 67 -12.72 -2.86 2.29
CA LEU A 67 -14.05 -2.64 1.73
C LEU A 67 -14.68 -3.93 1.18
N ALA A 68 -13.88 -4.78 0.52
CA ALA A 68 -14.35 -6.07 0.01
C ALA A 68 -14.73 -7.03 1.15
N ARG A 69 -13.96 -7.07 2.24
CA ARG A 69 -14.30 -7.87 3.43
C ARG A 69 -15.58 -7.37 4.08
N GLU A 70 -15.74 -6.05 4.20
CA GLU A 70 -16.97 -5.45 4.72
C GLU A 70 -18.19 -5.88 3.90
N LEU A 71 -18.10 -5.82 2.56
CA LEU A 71 -19.17 -6.29 1.69
C LEU A 71 -19.49 -7.78 1.90
N ALA A 72 -18.47 -8.62 2.08
CA ALA A 72 -18.67 -10.03 2.37
C ALA A 72 -19.32 -10.28 3.75
N GLU A 73 -19.09 -9.42 4.74
CA GLU A 73 -19.78 -9.49 6.03
C GLU A 73 -21.23 -9.01 5.92
N MET A 74 -21.51 -7.95 5.16
CA MET A 74 -22.89 -7.48 4.90
C MET A 74 -23.73 -8.59 4.23
N MET A 75 -23.19 -9.22 3.19
CA MET A 75 -23.84 -10.37 2.53
C MET A 75 -24.11 -11.54 3.49
N ARG A 76 -23.19 -11.80 4.43
CA ARG A 76 -23.37 -12.84 5.46
C ARG A 76 -24.39 -12.45 6.52
N GLY A 77 -24.43 -11.18 6.92
CA GLY A 77 -25.42 -10.62 7.84
C GLY A 77 -26.84 -10.69 7.27
N ASN A 78 -26.97 -10.47 5.96
CA ASN A 78 -28.22 -10.57 5.22
C ASN A 78 -28.30 -11.84 4.37
N LYS A 79 -28.21 -13.00 5.04
CA LYS A 79 -28.16 -14.31 4.37
C LYS A 79 -29.31 -14.57 3.39
N VAL A 80 -30.51 -14.06 3.68
CA VAL A 80 -31.70 -14.25 2.82
C VAL A 80 -31.45 -13.71 1.41
N VAL A 81 -30.85 -12.52 1.30
CA VAL A 81 -30.50 -11.92 0.01
C VAL A 81 -29.16 -12.43 -0.49
N GLY A 82 -28.15 -12.51 0.38
CA GLY A 82 -26.78 -12.88 0.00
C GLY A 82 -26.61 -14.30 -0.52
N SER A 83 -27.53 -15.22 -0.18
CA SER A 83 -27.52 -16.59 -0.70
C SER A 83 -28.40 -16.81 -1.94
N ASP A 84 -29.15 -15.81 -2.38
CA ASP A 84 -29.93 -15.89 -3.61
C ASP A 84 -29.00 -15.73 -4.83
N PRO A 85 -28.93 -16.71 -5.75
CA PRO A 85 -28.08 -16.62 -6.94
C PRO A 85 -28.66 -15.68 -8.02
N SER A 86 -29.93 -15.27 -7.90
CA SER A 86 -30.61 -14.40 -8.86
C SER A 86 -30.20 -12.94 -8.67
N SER A 87 -29.66 -12.32 -9.71
CA SER A 87 -29.39 -10.87 -9.77
C SER A 87 -30.65 -10.01 -9.67
N THR A 88 -31.85 -10.59 -9.79
CA THR A 88 -33.12 -9.86 -9.59
C THR A 88 -33.43 -9.63 -8.11
N ASN A 89 -33.06 -10.59 -7.26
CA ASN A 89 -33.36 -10.56 -5.83
C ASN A 89 -32.15 -10.18 -4.99
N ASN A 90 -30.94 -10.45 -5.50
CA ASN A 90 -29.69 -10.18 -4.83
C ASN A 90 -29.06 -8.87 -5.30
N PHE A 91 -29.33 -7.80 -4.55
CA PHE A 91 -28.85 -6.44 -4.84
C PHE A 91 -27.34 -6.25 -4.58
N TYR A 92 -26.65 -7.22 -3.99
CA TYR A 92 -25.19 -7.19 -3.87
C TYR A 92 -24.49 -7.59 -5.17
N LEU A 93 -25.16 -8.34 -6.05
CA LEU A 93 -24.59 -8.79 -7.32
C LEU A 93 -24.61 -7.66 -8.35
N GLY A 94 -23.55 -7.58 -9.15
CA GLY A 94 -23.44 -6.61 -10.23
C GLY A 94 -22.01 -6.19 -10.53
N THR A 95 -21.88 -5.37 -11.57
CA THR A 95 -20.62 -4.70 -11.88
C THR A 95 -20.85 -3.19 -11.81
N PHE A 96 -20.05 -2.53 -10.99
CA PHE A 96 -20.12 -1.10 -10.73
C PHE A 96 -18.80 -0.46 -11.15
N THR A 97 -18.87 0.58 -11.96
CA THR A 97 -17.70 1.24 -12.54
C THR A 97 -17.68 2.72 -12.20
N VAL A 98 -16.52 3.32 -12.30
CA VAL A 98 -16.29 4.77 -12.13
C VAL A 98 -17.34 5.59 -12.87
N GLY A 99 -17.94 6.58 -12.19
CA GLY A 99 -19.02 7.41 -12.74
C GLY A 99 -20.43 6.82 -12.62
N ASN A 100 -20.54 5.51 -12.30
CA ASN A 100 -21.78 4.82 -11.98
C ASN A 100 -21.58 3.80 -10.84
N LEU A 101 -20.90 4.23 -9.76
CA LEU A 101 -20.81 3.47 -8.51
C LEU A 101 -22.11 3.68 -7.72
N SER A 102 -23.21 3.11 -8.23
CA SER A 102 -24.54 3.19 -7.61
C SER A 102 -25.38 1.99 -8.05
N ILE A 103 -26.36 1.61 -7.22
CA ILE A 103 -27.40 0.64 -7.59
C ILE A 103 -28.58 1.28 -8.35
N GLY A 104 -28.44 2.55 -8.76
CA GLY A 104 -29.39 3.25 -9.61
C GLY A 104 -30.73 3.50 -8.92
N SER A 105 -31.84 3.23 -9.63
CA SER A 105 -33.20 3.40 -9.11
C SER A 105 -33.55 2.47 -7.94
N ASN A 106 -32.69 1.51 -7.61
CA ASN A 106 -32.85 0.63 -6.45
C ASN A 106 -32.28 1.23 -5.17
N ALA A 107 -31.76 2.46 -5.18
CA ALA A 107 -31.20 3.10 -4.01
C ALA A 107 -32.22 3.17 -2.85
N SER A 108 -31.76 2.87 -1.64
CA SER A 108 -32.54 2.93 -0.39
C SER A 108 -31.69 3.59 0.70
N TYR A 109 -32.33 4.24 1.67
CA TYR A 109 -31.66 4.98 2.76
C TYR A 109 -32.21 4.62 4.14
N CYS A 110 -32.74 3.40 4.28
CA CYS A 110 -33.49 2.96 5.45
C CYS A 110 -32.63 2.57 6.68
N SER A 111 -31.29 2.58 6.55
CA SER A 111 -30.32 2.12 7.57
C SER A 111 -29.58 3.26 8.30
N GLY A 112 -29.81 4.53 7.94
CA GLY A 112 -29.15 5.69 8.56
C GLY A 112 -29.80 6.15 9.86
N ALA A 113 -29.05 6.85 10.71
CA ALA A 113 -29.57 7.43 11.96
C ALA A 113 -30.75 8.42 11.75
N ASN A 114 -30.84 8.98 10.54
CA ASN A 114 -31.90 9.90 10.12
C ASN A 114 -32.90 9.24 9.15
N ALA A 115 -32.94 7.90 9.08
CA ALA A 115 -33.88 7.19 8.21
C ALA A 115 -35.32 7.49 8.65
N LEU A 116 -36.08 8.14 7.77
CA LEU A 116 -37.51 8.45 8.00
C LEU A 116 -38.40 7.21 7.92
N THR A 117 -37.89 6.11 7.34
CA THR A 117 -38.59 4.84 7.21
C THR A 117 -37.59 3.70 7.47
N PRO A 118 -37.86 2.79 8.42
CA PRO A 118 -36.99 1.66 8.69
C PRO A 118 -37.02 0.67 7.52
N CYS A 119 -35.97 -0.15 7.40
CA CYS A 119 -35.94 -1.19 6.37
C CYS A 119 -37.02 -2.23 6.63
N ALA A 120 -37.97 -2.37 5.70
CA ALA A 120 -39.12 -3.26 5.85
C ALA A 120 -38.81 -4.70 5.44
N THR A 121 -37.90 -4.89 4.48
CA THR A 121 -37.53 -6.21 3.94
C THR A 121 -36.01 -6.41 3.92
N PRO A 122 -35.53 -7.67 3.90
CA PRO A 122 -34.12 -7.97 3.67
C PRO A 122 -33.58 -7.35 2.38
N ALA A 123 -34.41 -7.23 1.34
CA ALA A 123 -34.04 -6.55 0.09
C ALA A 123 -33.77 -5.05 0.31
N ASP A 124 -34.57 -4.37 1.15
CA ASP A 124 -34.36 -2.96 1.45
C ASP A 124 -33.08 -2.72 2.25
N VAL A 125 -32.73 -3.65 3.14
CA VAL A 125 -31.44 -3.65 3.85
C VAL A 125 -30.29 -3.74 2.86
N ALA A 126 -30.31 -4.73 1.95
CA ALA A 126 -29.26 -4.89 0.95
C ALA A 126 -29.10 -3.66 0.04
N LYS A 127 -30.21 -3.07 -0.39
CA LYS A 127 -30.21 -1.83 -1.16
C LYS A 127 -29.59 -0.67 -0.40
N ALA A 128 -29.93 -0.50 0.88
CA ALA A 128 -29.40 0.58 1.69
C ALA A 128 -27.92 0.42 2.00
N GLU A 129 -27.50 -0.81 2.35
CA GLU A 129 -26.09 -1.17 2.54
C GLU A 129 -25.27 -0.90 1.28
N MET A 130 -25.71 -1.40 0.11
CA MET A 130 -25.01 -1.18 -1.15
C MET A 130 -24.97 0.29 -1.55
N THR A 131 -26.03 1.05 -1.27
CA THR A 131 -26.07 2.49 -1.54
C THR A 131 -25.01 3.23 -0.73
N ASP A 132 -24.95 2.99 0.57
CA ASP A 132 -23.95 3.64 1.43
C ASP A 132 -22.53 3.14 1.11
N TRP A 133 -22.35 1.84 0.97
CA TRP A 133 -21.05 1.22 0.70
C TRP A 133 -20.46 1.69 -0.64
N LEU A 134 -21.24 1.74 -1.72
CA LEU A 134 -20.76 2.22 -3.02
C LEU A 134 -20.37 3.70 -2.98
N ASN A 135 -21.06 4.52 -2.19
CA ASN A 135 -20.67 5.91 -1.97
C ASN A 135 -19.30 6.00 -1.29
N ARG A 136 -19.05 5.17 -0.27
CA ARG A 136 -17.73 5.12 0.41
C ARG A 136 -16.63 4.58 -0.49
N VAL A 137 -16.92 3.56 -1.30
CA VAL A 137 -15.96 3.07 -2.31
C VAL A 137 -15.56 4.20 -3.26
N ASN A 138 -16.53 5.00 -3.73
CA ASN A 138 -16.25 6.11 -4.64
C ASN A 138 -15.41 7.22 -3.99
N THR A 139 -15.57 7.47 -2.68
CA THR A 139 -14.78 8.49 -1.96
C THR A 139 -13.40 7.99 -1.57
N GLU A 140 -13.26 6.74 -1.14
CA GLU A 140 -12.00 6.18 -0.68
C GLU A 140 -11.09 5.69 -1.81
N LEU A 141 -11.68 5.20 -2.90
CA LEU A 141 -10.98 4.64 -4.05
C LEU A 141 -11.45 5.28 -5.36
N PRO A 142 -10.98 6.49 -5.68
CA PRO A 142 -11.30 7.14 -6.95
C PRO A 142 -10.80 6.27 -8.11
N GLY A 143 -11.69 5.89 -9.02
CA GLY A 143 -11.35 5.00 -10.13
C GLY A 143 -11.59 3.51 -9.85
N ALA A 144 -12.19 3.14 -8.73
CA ALA A 144 -12.51 1.75 -8.42
C ALA A 144 -13.50 1.11 -9.41
N ARG A 145 -13.30 -0.18 -9.64
CA ARG A 145 -14.26 -1.09 -10.25
C ARG A 145 -14.64 -2.13 -9.20
N VAL A 146 -15.94 -2.35 -9.03
CA VAL A 146 -16.47 -3.41 -8.17
C VAL A 146 -17.18 -4.42 -9.07
N SER A 147 -16.95 -5.70 -8.84
CA SER A 147 -17.66 -6.78 -9.52
C SER A 147 -17.96 -7.86 -8.50
N VAL A 148 -19.24 -8.19 -8.37
CA VAL A 148 -19.75 -9.20 -7.45
C VAL A 148 -20.66 -10.12 -8.25
N CYS A 149 -20.38 -11.41 -8.17
CA CYS A 149 -21.15 -12.44 -8.84
C CYS A 149 -21.26 -13.65 -7.92
N PHE A 150 -22.30 -14.44 -8.17
CA PHE A 150 -22.40 -15.76 -7.59
C PHE A 150 -21.48 -16.70 -8.37
N ASP A 151 -20.68 -17.49 -7.67
CA ASP A 151 -19.77 -18.44 -8.30
C ASP A 151 -20.53 -19.71 -8.67
N GLY A 152 -20.93 -19.81 -9.94
CA GLY A 152 -21.59 -21.00 -10.50
C GLY A 152 -20.63 -21.96 -11.21
N ALA A 153 -19.41 -21.51 -11.53
CA ALA A 153 -18.42 -22.26 -12.30
C ALA A 153 -17.00 -21.88 -11.84
N PRO A 154 -16.57 -22.34 -10.65
CA PRO A 154 -15.28 -21.95 -10.06
C PRO A 154 -14.07 -22.36 -10.91
N TYR A 155 -14.24 -23.35 -11.78
CA TYR A 155 -13.19 -23.90 -12.63
C TYR A 155 -13.56 -23.79 -14.10
N ASP A 156 -12.58 -23.49 -14.94
CA ASP A 156 -12.72 -23.56 -16.39
C ASP A 156 -12.73 -25.03 -16.90
N SER A 157 -12.89 -25.22 -18.21
CA SER A 157 -12.88 -26.55 -18.85
C SER A 157 -11.54 -27.30 -18.74
N SER A 158 -10.48 -26.62 -18.31
CA SER A 158 -9.15 -27.19 -18.05
C SER A 158 -8.93 -27.50 -16.57
N GLY A 159 -9.92 -27.23 -15.70
CA GLY A 159 -9.82 -27.42 -14.26
C GLY A 159 -9.05 -26.31 -13.53
N MET A 160 -8.76 -25.18 -14.19
CA MET A 160 -8.10 -24.05 -13.56
C MET A 160 -9.12 -23.12 -12.89
N PRO A 161 -8.82 -22.57 -11.69
CA PRO A 161 -9.72 -21.66 -11.02
C PRO A 161 -9.88 -20.36 -11.82
N GLN A 162 -11.12 -19.90 -11.97
CA GLN A 162 -11.45 -18.64 -12.63
C GLN A 162 -12.13 -17.65 -11.68
N TRP A 163 -11.83 -16.37 -11.88
CA TRP A 163 -12.31 -15.26 -11.03
C TRP A 163 -13.19 -14.29 -11.80
N THR A 164 -13.39 -14.54 -13.09
CA THR A 164 -14.25 -13.75 -13.94
C THR A 164 -15.70 -14.07 -13.60
N CYS A 165 -16.50 -13.03 -13.36
CA CYS A 165 -17.94 -13.16 -13.26
C CYS A 165 -18.54 -13.59 -14.61
N THR A 166 -18.64 -14.89 -14.80
CA THR A 166 -19.39 -15.52 -15.90
C THR A 166 -20.83 -15.68 -15.42
N ALA A 167 -21.64 -14.65 -15.64
CA ALA A 167 -23.09 -14.70 -15.40
C ALA A 167 -23.76 -15.72 -16.32
#